data_AF-I5AS06-F1
#
_entry.id   AF-I5AS06-F1
#
_cell.length_a   1.000
_cell.length_b   1.000
_cell.length_c   1.000
_cell.angle_alpha   90.00
_cell.angle_beta   90.00
_cell.angle_gamma   90.00
#
_symmetry.space_group_name_H-M   'P 1'
#
loop_
_entity.id
_entity.type
_entity.pdbx_description
1 polymer ?
#
loop_
_entity_poly.entity_id
_entity_poly.type
_entity_poly.pdbx_seq_one_letter_code
_entity_poly.pdbx_strand_id
1 'polypeptide(L)'
;MAILNTVALDSNKKIKLNFNGGDLSSDAGLLLIKEFASKIGFNRLINNLFKTRDERSYFRHSDPDILMQSIYQTIAAYFKDDCADELTNDPVFSAVLEKEALASQPTLSRFWNRMDEDTLKKLDTIDSRMREIIYSIKRPEMMVFDLDSTLLATYGKQEGEGFNFHYHAHGYHPLLCYDGLTGDLLKAELRNGTQYCSNDADAFMIPLMKEFRDKYPSMPLYLRGDSGFASPAIYKACENHSCKYAIRLKENAKLRALAKFEDEALYDATRYNQVDYAVVYGEFMYQANSWPHPRRVVYKIEKPANQMVHMYTFVVTTMESEPYQILQFYCGRGKMENFIKEGKGGLDSSSVSSHSKTVNANRLRIHALAYNLFNWFRRLVLPASMRKQRVDTIRLKLLKIAARVIRSARYITFKLCGGCPYKREYHETLSNIQQLSVQLE
;
A
#
# COMPACT_ATOMS: atom_id res chain seq x y z
N MET A 1 -10.47 20.21 46.59
CA MET A 1 -9.08 19.83 46.89
C MET A 1 -8.32 19.42 45.61
N ALA A 2 -8.01 20.34 44.69
CA ALA A 2 -7.35 19.99 43.41
C ALA A 2 -5.96 20.63 43.19
N ILE A 3 -5.52 21.53 44.09
CA ILE A 3 -4.30 22.33 43.88
C ILE A 3 -3.03 21.58 44.33
N LEU A 4 -3.16 20.60 45.22
CA LEU A 4 -2.03 19.95 45.92
C LEU A 4 -1.11 19.08 45.01
N ASN A 5 -1.56 18.64 43.84
CA ASN A 5 -0.77 17.75 42.96
C ASN A 5 -0.28 18.46 41.69
N THR A 6 -0.10 19.78 41.73
CA THR A 6 0.32 20.55 40.55
C THR A 6 1.80 20.93 40.65
N VAL A 7 2.60 20.52 39.67
CA VAL A 7 4.03 20.84 39.56
C VAL A 7 4.19 22.08 38.66
N ALA A 8 4.97 23.06 39.08
CA ALA A 8 5.29 24.23 38.26
C ALA A 8 6.57 23.96 37.45
N LEU A 9 6.66 24.49 36.22
CA LEU A 9 7.91 24.44 35.46
C LEU A 9 8.92 25.44 36.04
N ASP A 10 10.19 25.03 36.12
CA ASP A 10 11.28 25.93 36.53
C ASP A 10 11.52 27.04 35.51
N SER A 11 11.37 26.72 34.21
CA SER A 11 11.52 27.68 33.11
C SER A 11 10.49 28.81 33.15
N ASN A 12 9.30 28.54 33.70
CA ASN A 12 8.25 29.52 33.87
C ASN A 12 7.24 29.04 34.93
N LYS A 13 7.33 29.60 36.14
CA LYS A 13 6.48 29.20 37.28
C LYS A 13 4.98 29.46 37.08
N LYS A 14 4.58 30.23 36.05
CA LYS A 14 3.16 30.39 35.66
C LYS A 14 2.60 29.15 34.95
N ILE A 15 3.47 28.32 34.38
CA ILE A 15 3.08 27.07 33.73
C ILE A 15 3.07 25.97 34.79
N LYS A 16 1.91 25.33 34.97
CA LYS A 16 1.73 24.25 35.94
C LYS A 16 1.12 23.03 35.26
N LEU A 17 1.52 21.83 35.70
CA LEU A 17 1.08 20.55 35.14
C LEU A 17 0.63 19.58 36.23
N ASN A 18 -0.35 18.74 35.90
CA ASN A 18 -0.81 17.59 36.68
C ASN A 18 -1.42 16.54 35.73
N PHE A 19 -1.71 15.35 36.25
CA PHE A 19 -2.30 14.24 35.49
C PHE A 19 -3.78 13.99 35.82
N ASN A 20 -4.50 15.01 36.31
CA ASN A 20 -5.91 14.90 36.72
C ASN A 20 -6.90 15.30 35.60
N GLY A 21 -6.49 15.16 34.33
CA GLY A 21 -7.27 15.58 33.16
C GLY A 21 -8.53 14.75 32.87
N GLY A 22 -8.70 13.62 33.57
CA GLY A 22 -9.78 12.65 33.36
C GLY A 22 -9.43 11.62 32.28
N ASP A 23 -10.46 10.93 31.79
CA ASP A 23 -10.32 9.88 30.76
C ASP A 23 -10.16 10.51 29.38
N LEU A 24 -8.90 10.62 28.92
CA LEU A 24 -8.49 11.31 27.71
C LEU A 24 -7.82 10.32 26.74
N SER A 25 -8.01 10.54 25.44
CA SER A 25 -7.27 9.84 24.38
C SER A 25 -6.83 10.84 23.33
N SER A 26 -5.75 10.51 22.62
CA SER A 26 -5.26 11.29 21.48
C SER A 26 -5.79 10.78 20.14
N ASP A 27 -6.54 9.68 20.12
CA ASP A 27 -6.80 8.89 18.91
C ASP A 27 -8.24 8.99 18.39
N ALA A 28 -8.98 10.04 18.79
CA ALA A 28 -10.42 10.11 18.57
C ALA A 28 -10.86 10.09 17.10
N GLY A 29 -9.96 10.40 16.17
CA GLY A 29 -10.27 10.26 14.75
C GLY A 29 -10.35 8.83 14.24
N LEU A 30 -9.93 7.83 15.02
CA LEU A 30 -10.20 6.43 14.73
C LEU A 30 -11.70 6.12 14.70
N LEU A 31 -12.56 6.96 15.30
CA LEU A 31 -14.01 6.87 15.15
C LEU A 31 -14.44 6.96 13.67
N LEU A 32 -13.76 7.75 12.85
CA LEU A 32 -14.02 7.83 11.41
C LEU A 32 -13.64 6.53 10.69
N ILE A 33 -12.52 5.92 11.07
CA ILE A 33 -12.08 4.63 10.51
C ILE A 33 -13.07 3.53 10.92
N LYS A 34 -13.55 3.55 12.17
CA LYS A 34 -14.60 2.65 12.66
C LYS A 34 -15.89 2.76 11.88
N GLU A 35 -16.41 3.98 11.73
CA GLU A 35 -17.63 4.21 10.97
C GLU A 35 -17.47 3.73 9.52
N PHE A 36 -16.33 4.06 8.89
CA PHE A 36 -16.04 3.64 7.52
C PHE A 36 -15.92 2.12 7.38
N ALA A 37 -15.13 1.46 8.23
CA ALA A 37 -14.95 0.01 8.23
C ALA A 37 -16.27 -0.73 8.42
N SER A 38 -17.13 -0.25 9.34
CA SER A 38 -18.48 -0.78 9.53
C SER A 38 -19.35 -0.57 8.29
N LYS A 39 -19.34 0.63 7.70
CA LYS A 39 -20.14 0.99 6.52
C LYS A 39 -19.83 0.12 5.31
N ILE A 40 -18.56 -0.23 5.09
CA ILE A 40 -18.13 -1.11 4.00
C ILE A 40 -18.18 -2.60 4.35
N GLY A 41 -18.70 -2.97 5.53
CA GLY A 41 -18.82 -4.36 5.96
C GLY A 41 -17.50 -5.06 6.29
N PHE A 42 -16.41 -4.31 6.51
CA PHE A 42 -15.07 -4.84 6.78
C PHE A 42 -15.07 -5.77 8.00
N ASN A 43 -15.65 -5.32 9.13
CA ASN A 43 -15.69 -6.10 10.37
C ASN A 43 -16.42 -7.45 10.17
N ARG A 44 -17.56 -7.42 9.46
CA ARG A 44 -18.36 -8.60 9.15
C ARG A 44 -17.57 -9.60 8.30
N LEU A 45 -16.85 -9.10 7.30
CA LEU A 45 -16.03 -9.94 6.42
C LEU A 45 -14.88 -10.60 7.18
N ILE A 46 -14.19 -9.84 8.04
CA ILE A 46 -13.11 -10.37 8.89
C ILE A 46 -13.64 -11.46 9.83
N ASN A 47 -14.75 -11.20 10.53
CA ASN A 47 -15.34 -12.17 11.44
C ASN A 47 -15.75 -13.49 10.74
N ASN A 48 -16.17 -13.41 9.47
CA ASN A 48 -16.64 -14.58 8.74
C ASN A 48 -15.51 -15.39 8.09
N LEU A 49 -14.47 -14.71 7.56
CA LEU A 49 -13.47 -15.33 6.71
C LEU A 49 -12.12 -15.55 7.38
N PHE A 50 -11.72 -14.67 8.29
CA PHE A 50 -10.40 -14.73 8.90
C PHE A 50 -10.33 -15.88 9.91
N LYS A 51 -9.29 -16.70 9.79
CA LYS A 51 -9.05 -17.85 10.66
C LYS A 51 -7.55 -18.07 10.84
N THR A 52 -7.15 -18.52 12.01
CA THR A 52 -5.79 -19.04 12.29
C THR A 52 -5.89 -20.47 12.83
N ARG A 53 -4.77 -21.12 13.14
CA ARG A 53 -4.75 -22.38 13.90
C ARG A 53 -5.00 -22.11 15.39
N ASP A 54 -6.23 -21.76 15.70
CA ASP A 54 -6.61 -21.47 17.08
C ASP A 54 -6.96 -22.75 17.86
N GLU A 55 -6.02 -23.22 18.65
CA GLU A 55 -6.18 -24.39 19.53
C GLU A 55 -6.50 -23.99 20.99
N ARG A 56 -6.74 -22.69 21.25
CA ARG A 56 -6.99 -22.20 22.62
C ARG A 56 -8.36 -22.66 23.12
N SER A 57 -8.38 -23.35 24.25
CA SER A 57 -9.65 -23.71 24.93
C SER A 57 -10.30 -22.53 25.65
N TYR A 58 -9.50 -21.56 26.12
CA TYR A 58 -9.97 -20.37 26.82
C TYR A 58 -9.21 -19.13 26.33
N PHE A 59 -9.95 -18.13 25.87
CA PHE A 59 -9.40 -16.85 25.43
C PHE A 59 -10.35 -15.69 25.76
N ARG A 60 -9.78 -14.50 26.00
CA ARG A 60 -10.55 -13.26 26.19
C ARG A 60 -10.81 -12.51 24.88
N HIS A 61 -9.96 -12.70 23.87
CA HIS A 61 -10.04 -12.04 22.58
C HIS A 61 -9.99 -13.08 21.47
N SER A 62 -11.00 -13.05 20.59
CA SER A 62 -11.02 -13.89 19.40
C SER A 62 -9.94 -13.45 18.41
N ASP A 63 -9.57 -14.33 17.49
CA ASP A 63 -8.58 -13.98 16.45
C ASP A 63 -9.01 -12.81 15.54
N PRO A 64 -10.27 -12.72 15.07
CA PRO A 64 -10.78 -11.53 14.40
C PRO A 64 -10.60 -10.25 15.23
N ASP A 65 -10.87 -10.30 16.54
CA ASP A 65 -10.73 -9.14 17.42
C ASP A 65 -9.27 -8.72 17.61
N ILE A 66 -8.34 -9.68 17.61
CA ILE A 66 -6.91 -9.40 17.69
C ILE A 66 -6.41 -8.82 16.35
N LEU A 67 -6.88 -9.35 15.21
CA LEU A 67 -6.58 -8.81 13.90
C LEU A 67 -7.04 -7.36 13.77
N MET A 68 -8.30 -7.07 14.13
CA MET A 68 -8.86 -5.72 14.09
C MET A 68 -8.05 -4.75 14.96
N GLN A 69 -7.62 -5.20 16.14
CA GLN A 69 -6.75 -4.39 16.99
C GLN A 69 -5.42 -4.06 16.31
N SER A 70 -4.74 -5.05 15.74
CA SER A 70 -3.47 -4.85 15.01
C SER A 70 -3.62 -3.89 13.83
N ILE A 71 -4.71 -3.97 13.07
CA ILE A 71 -5.01 -3.06 11.96
C ILE A 71 -5.19 -1.61 12.45
N TYR A 72 -5.96 -1.41 13.52
CA TYR A 72 -6.21 -0.05 14.05
C TYR A 72 -4.96 0.55 14.67
N GLN A 73 -4.17 -0.25 15.39
CA GLN A 73 -2.87 0.16 15.92
C GLN A 73 -1.93 0.59 14.78
N THR A 74 -1.87 -0.19 13.70
CA THR A 74 -1.06 0.13 12.51
C THR A 74 -1.51 1.44 11.86
N ILE A 75 -2.82 1.63 11.63
CA ILE A 75 -3.36 2.88 11.07
C ILE A 75 -3.01 4.08 11.96
N ALA A 76 -3.03 3.90 13.28
CA ALA A 76 -2.72 4.93 14.28
C ALA A 76 -1.23 5.16 14.59
N ALA A 77 -0.31 4.48 13.87
CA ALA A 77 1.15 4.49 14.06
C ALA A 77 1.70 3.79 15.32
N TYR A 78 0.93 2.89 15.92
CA TYR A 78 1.40 2.03 17.01
C TYR A 78 1.88 0.69 16.43
N PHE A 79 3.07 0.71 15.82
CA PHE A 79 3.53 -0.40 14.97
C PHE A 79 4.12 -1.60 15.71
N LYS A 80 4.57 -1.41 16.95
CA LYS A 80 5.23 -2.48 17.72
C LYS A 80 4.19 -3.19 18.58
N ASP A 81 4.33 -4.51 18.70
CA ASP A 81 3.44 -5.32 19.54
C ASP A 81 3.42 -4.78 20.99
N ASP A 82 4.54 -4.23 21.47
CA ASP A 82 4.69 -3.61 22.81
C ASP A 82 3.78 -2.40 23.02
N CYS A 83 3.41 -1.67 21.96
CA CYS A 83 2.44 -0.57 22.07
C CYS A 83 1.06 -1.04 22.54
N ALA A 84 0.75 -2.34 22.43
CA ALA A 84 -0.52 -2.87 22.89
C ALA A 84 -0.71 -2.74 24.40
N ASP A 85 0.37 -2.85 25.18
CA ASP A 85 0.29 -2.74 26.63
C ASP A 85 -0.02 -1.30 27.05
N GLU A 86 0.57 -0.30 26.38
CA GLU A 86 0.28 1.14 26.59
C GLU A 86 -1.18 1.50 26.25
N LEU A 87 -1.76 0.82 25.27
CA LEU A 87 -3.12 1.09 24.78
C LEU A 87 -4.19 0.25 25.48
N THR A 88 -3.82 -0.64 26.42
CA THR A 88 -4.73 -1.61 27.08
C THR A 88 -6.05 -0.99 27.50
N ASN A 89 -5.99 0.22 28.08
CA ASN A 89 -7.14 0.94 28.63
C ASN A 89 -7.42 2.26 27.88
N ASP A 90 -6.87 2.47 26.68
CA ASP A 90 -7.17 3.69 25.92
C ASP A 90 -8.68 3.72 25.58
N PRO A 91 -9.39 4.78 25.98
CA PRO A 91 -10.85 4.77 25.92
C PRO A 91 -11.41 4.90 24.50
N VAL A 92 -10.62 5.38 23.53
CA VAL A 92 -11.02 5.38 22.11
C VAL A 92 -10.79 4.01 21.50
N PHE A 93 -9.63 3.40 21.71
CA PHE A 93 -9.34 2.06 21.20
C PHE A 93 -10.34 1.02 21.73
N SER A 94 -10.61 1.04 23.04
CA SER A 94 -11.64 0.17 23.65
C SER A 94 -13.00 0.37 23.00
N ALA A 95 -13.38 1.60 22.66
CA ALA A 95 -14.68 1.87 22.02
C ALA A 95 -14.73 1.48 20.54
N VAL A 96 -13.71 1.80 19.74
CA VAL A 96 -13.71 1.46 18.30
C VAL A 96 -13.59 -0.04 18.07
N LEU A 97 -12.91 -0.76 18.97
CA LEU A 97 -12.78 -2.21 18.92
C LEU A 97 -13.86 -2.95 19.72
N GLU A 98 -14.74 -2.23 20.43
CA GLU A 98 -15.81 -2.79 21.26
C GLU A 98 -15.28 -3.78 22.31
N LYS A 99 -14.20 -3.39 22.99
CA LYS A 99 -13.53 -4.18 24.03
C LYS A 99 -13.51 -3.45 25.36
N GLU A 100 -13.60 -4.20 26.46
CA GLU A 100 -13.34 -3.63 27.79
C GLU A 100 -11.86 -3.24 27.94
N ALA A 101 -10.96 -4.14 27.55
CA ALA A 101 -9.52 -3.91 27.50
C ALA A 101 -8.94 -4.54 26.22
N LEU A 102 -7.86 -3.94 25.69
CA LEU A 102 -7.19 -4.47 24.52
C LEU A 102 -6.37 -5.74 24.84
N ALA A 103 -6.09 -6.52 23.80
CA ALA A 103 -5.17 -7.64 23.88
C ALA A 103 -3.75 -7.14 24.19
N SER A 104 -3.08 -7.79 25.14
CA SER A 104 -1.71 -7.46 25.54
C SER A 104 -0.65 -7.85 24.51
N GLN A 105 0.57 -7.35 24.69
CA GLN A 105 1.74 -7.68 23.87
C GLN A 105 1.97 -9.21 23.74
N PRO A 106 1.93 -10.02 24.82
CA PRO A 106 2.11 -11.48 24.70
C PRO A 106 0.95 -12.16 23.96
N THR A 107 -0.22 -11.54 23.94
CA THR A 107 -1.37 -12.03 23.18
C THR A 107 -1.17 -11.79 21.69
N LEU A 108 -0.66 -10.62 21.28
CA LEU A 108 -0.26 -10.33 19.90
C LEU A 108 0.85 -11.27 19.43
N SER A 109 1.90 -11.44 20.24
CA SER A 109 3.02 -12.34 19.92
C SER A 109 2.55 -13.77 19.62
N ARG A 110 1.68 -14.33 20.48
CA ARG A 110 1.11 -15.66 20.25
C ARG A 110 0.15 -15.70 19.06
N PHE A 111 -0.58 -14.62 18.79
CA PHE A 111 -1.49 -14.51 17.66
C PHE A 111 -0.75 -14.63 16.32
N TRP A 112 0.37 -13.92 16.17
CA TRP A 112 1.21 -14.02 14.97
C TRP A 112 1.69 -15.46 14.72
N ASN A 113 2.08 -16.17 15.78
CA ASN A 113 2.59 -17.54 15.68
C ASN A 113 1.51 -18.60 15.36
N ARG A 114 0.21 -18.27 15.47
CA ARG A 114 -0.89 -19.16 15.06
C ARG A 114 -1.23 -19.08 13.57
N MET A 115 -0.67 -18.09 12.86
CA MET A 115 -0.93 -17.89 11.45
C MET A 115 -0.08 -18.81 10.58
N ASP A 116 -0.68 -19.32 9.53
CA ASP A 116 -0.11 -20.31 8.63
C ASP A 116 -0.42 -19.99 7.15
N GLU A 117 -0.14 -20.93 6.25
CA GLU A 117 -0.42 -20.80 4.82
C GLU A 117 -1.92 -20.74 4.50
N ASP A 118 -2.77 -21.39 5.29
CA ASP A 118 -4.22 -21.29 5.10
C ASP A 118 -4.74 -19.92 5.54
N THR A 119 -4.14 -19.33 6.58
CA THR A 119 -4.39 -17.94 6.99
C THR A 119 -4.09 -16.97 5.85
N LEU A 120 -2.97 -17.16 5.13
CA LEU A 120 -2.61 -16.35 3.96
C LEU A 120 -3.68 -16.41 2.87
N LYS A 121 -4.15 -17.62 2.53
CA LYS A 121 -5.22 -17.81 1.53
C LYS A 121 -6.52 -17.13 1.96
N LYS A 122 -6.85 -17.12 3.26
CA LYS A 122 -8.00 -16.38 3.78
C LYS A 122 -7.82 -14.87 3.63
N LEU A 123 -6.62 -14.34 3.88
CA LEU A 123 -6.31 -12.91 3.66
C LEU A 123 -6.43 -12.53 2.17
N ASP A 124 -5.97 -13.38 1.25
CA ASP A 124 -6.17 -13.17 -0.19
C ASP A 124 -7.64 -13.15 -0.59
N THR A 125 -8.44 -14.04 0.02
CA THR A 125 -9.90 -14.07 -0.18
C THR A 125 -10.56 -12.79 0.35
N ILE A 126 -10.15 -12.33 1.55
CA ILE A 126 -10.63 -11.09 2.15
C ILE A 126 -10.31 -9.90 1.26
N ASP A 127 -9.08 -9.76 0.77
CA ASP A 127 -8.68 -8.68 -0.13
C ASP A 127 -9.51 -8.68 -1.43
N SER A 128 -9.77 -9.86 -2.00
CA SER A 128 -10.61 -10.00 -3.20
C SER A 128 -12.06 -9.58 -2.96
N ARG A 129 -12.66 -10.03 -1.86
CA ARG A 129 -14.05 -9.66 -1.49
C ARG A 129 -14.18 -8.19 -1.10
N MET A 130 -13.20 -7.62 -0.41
CA MET A 130 -13.18 -6.18 -0.14
C MET A 130 -13.12 -5.39 -1.44
N ARG A 131 -12.28 -5.79 -2.40
CA ARG A 131 -12.20 -5.13 -3.71
C ARG A 131 -13.52 -5.17 -4.47
N GLU A 132 -14.27 -6.28 -4.42
CA GLU A 132 -15.64 -6.36 -4.98
C GLU A 132 -16.57 -5.32 -4.35
N ILE A 133 -16.59 -5.24 -3.01
CA ILE A 133 -17.40 -4.25 -2.28
C ILE A 133 -17.01 -2.83 -2.69
N ILE A 134 -15.72 -2.54 -2.74
CA ILE A 134 -15.22 -1.21 -3.12
C ILE A 134 -15.58 -0.88 -4.57
N TYR A 135 -15.54 -1.85 -5.48
CA TYR A 135 -15.93 -1.65 -6.88
C TYR A 135 -17.45 -1.56 -7.08
N SER A 136 -18.26 -1.99 -6.12
CA SER A 136 -19.71 -1.69 -6.10
C SER A 136 -19.98 -0.21 -5.83
N ILE A 137 -19.10 0.46 -5.08
CA ILE A 137 -19.18 1.89 -4.78
C ILE A 137 -18.59 2.70 -5.94
N LYS A 138 -17.34 2.41 -6.32
CA LYS A 138 -16.63 3.11 -7.38
C LYS A 138 -15.60 2.20 -8.04
N ARG A 139 -16.00 1.63 -9.17
CA ARG A 139 -15.13 0.83 -10.05
C ARG A 139 -14.24 1.74 -10.91
N PRO A 140 -12.96 1.40 -11.13
CA PRO A 140 -12.13 2.08 -12.12
C PRO A 140 -12.56 1.69 -13.55
N GLU A 141 -12.34 2.58 -14.52
CA GLU A 141 -12.66 2.33 -15.94
C GLU A 141 -11.70 1.32 -16.59
N MET A 142 -10.48 1.22 -16.06
CA MET A 142 -9.43 0.31 -16.50
C MET A 142 -8.58 -0.13 -15.32
N MET A 143 -7.93 -1.27 -15.45
CA MET A 143 -6.97 -1.76 -14.45
C MET A 143 -5.54 -1.55 -14.96
N VAL A 144 -4.72 -0.89 -14.15
CA VAL A 144 -3.28 -0.72 -14.41
C VAL A 144 -2.51 -1.44 -13.34
N PHE A 145 -2.03 -2.64 -13.63
CA PHE A 145 -1.16 -3.43 -12.77
C PHE A 145 0.25 -2.84 -12.78
N ASP A 146 0.62 -2.11 -11.74
CA ASP A 146 2.00 -1.70 -11.51
C ASP A 146 2.70 -2.81 -10.73
N LEU A 147 3.66 -3.47 -11.38
CA LEU A 147 4.45 -4.57 -10.82
C LEU A 147 5.85 -4.07 -10.44
N ASP A 148 6.24 -4.32 -9.20
CA ASP A 148 7.55 -3.93 -8.66
C ASP A 148 7.93 -4.86 -7.50
N SER A 149 9.21 -4.94 -7.20
CA SER A 149 9.73 -5.67 -6.05
C SER A 149 10.39 -4.72 -5.07
N THR A 150 10.56 -5.16 -3.83
CA THR A 150 11.23 -4.33 -2.82
C THR A 150 11.97 -5.17 -1.81
N LEU A 151 12.92 -4.58 -1.07
CA LEU A 151 13.64 -5.28 0.00
C LEU A 151 12.95 -5.06 1.36
N LEU A 152 12.68 -6.13 2.10
CA LEU A 152 12.41 -6.04 3.54
C LEU A 152 13.65 -6.52 4.28
N ALA A 153 14.41 -5.59 4.85
CA ALA A 153 15.64 -5.91 5.57
C ALA A 153 15.32 -6.78 6.79
N THR A 154 16.09 -7.85 6.97
CA THR A 154 15.95 -8.77 8.10
C THR A 154 17.10 -8.59 9.08
N TYR A 155 16.87 -8.97 10.33
CA TYR A 155 17.90 -9.04 11.36
C TYR A 155 18.07 -10.49 11.83
N GLY A 156 19.33 -10.89 12.05
CA GLY A 156 19.67 -12.25 12.43
C GLY A 156 19.42 -13.28 11.31
N LYS A 157 19.41 -14.56 11.68
CA LYS A 157 19.17 -15.67 10.75
C LYS A 157 17.68 -16.00 10.75
N GLN A 158 16.91 -15.42 9.83
CA GLN A 158 15.50 -15.73 9.62
C GLN A 158 15.34 -16.74 8.48
N GLU A 159 14.29 -17.56 8.50
CA GLU A 159 13.97 -18.49 7.42
C GLU A 159 13.76 -17.73 6.11
N GLY A 160 14.44 -18.15 5.03
CA GLY A 160 14.28 -17.57 3.70
C GLY A 160 14.94 -16.20 3.49
N GLU A 161 15.65 -15.66 4.50
CA GLU A 161 16.50 -14.49 4.30
C GLU A 161 17.64 -14.79 3.33
N GLY A 162 18.09 -13.77 2.59
CA GLY A 162 19.30 -13.89 1.80
C GLY A 162 19.84 -12.54 1.34
N PHE A 163 21.09 -12.56 0.89
CA PHE A 163 21.72 -11.37 0.31
C PHE A 163 21.11 -11.05 -1.05
N ASN A 164 20.57 -9.85 -1.18
CA ASN A 164 20.04 -9.35 -2.43
C ASN A 164 21.06 -8.43 -3.13
N PHE A 165 21.56 -8.85 -4.29
CA PHE A 165 22.59 -8.12 -5.04
C PHE A 165 22.12 -6.76 -5.57
N HIS A 166 20.83 -6.58 -5.85
CA HIS A 166 20.31 -5.30 -6.34
C HIS A 166 20.28 -4.24 -5.23
N TYR A 167 19.93 -4.66 -4.01
CA TYR A 167 19.82 -3.76 -2.85
C TYR A 167 21.07 -3.74 -1.95
N HIS A 168 22.05 -4.60 -2.21
CA HIS A 168 23.27 -4.77 -1.41
C HIS A 168 23.01 -5.00 0.08
N ALA A 169 21.96 -5.76 0.41
CA ALA A 169 21.54 -6.01 1.79
C ALA A 169 20.86 -7.37 1.96
N HIS A 170 20.86 -7.87 3.19
CA HIS A 170 20.14 -9.08 3.59
C HIS A 170 18.68 -8.78 3.86
N GLY A 171 17.80 -9.66 3.39
CA GLY A 171 16.37 -9.50 3.62
C GLY A 171 15.51 -10.46 2.82
N TYR A 172 14.20 -10.20 2.85
CA TYR A 172 13.24 -10.75 1.91
C TYR A 172 13.10 -9.87 0.68
N HIS A 173 12.62 -10.44 -0.43
CA HIS A 173 12.46 -9.73 -1.69
C HIS A 173 11.01 -9.78 -2.22
N PRO A 174 10.03 -9.26 -1.46
CA PRO A 174 8.63 -9.35 -1.84
C PRO A 174 8.32 -8.78 -3.22
N LEU A 175 7.32 -9.37 -3.84
CA LEU A 175 6.71 -8.90 -5.08
C LEU A 175 5.37 -8.24 -4.75
N LEU A 176 5.15 -7.05 -5.30
CA LEU A 176 3.97 -6.23 -5.02
C LEU A 176 3.31 -5.84 -6.35
N CYS A 177 1.98 -5.86 -6.38
CA CYS A 177 1.21 -5.31 -7.49
C CYS A 177 0.17 -4.32 -6.97
N TYR A 178 0.27 -3.06 -7.41
CA TYR A 178 -0.70 -2.01 -7.09
C TYR A 178 -1.56 -1.72 -8.32
N ASP A 179 -2.77 -1.23 -8.08
CA ASP A 179 -3.50 -0.46 -9.07
C ASP A 179 -2.82 0.92 -9.22
N GLY A 180 -2.16 1.14 -10.35
CA GLY A 180 -1.42 2.37 -10.65
C GLY A 180 -2.29 3.63 -10.76
N LEU A 181 -3.62 3.49 -10.80
CA LEU A 181 -4.57 4.60 -10.82
C LEU A 181 -5.09 4.93 -9.42
N THR A 182 -5.51 3.91 -8.65
CA THR A 182 -6.15 4.11 -7.34
C THR A 182 -5.19 4.00 -6.16
N GLY A 183 -4.03 3.37 -6.35
CA GLY A 183 -3.07 3.05 -5.31
C GLY A 183 -3.47 1.88 -4.41
N ASP A 184 -4.55 1.14 -4.74
CA ASP A 184 -4.93 -0.07 -4.01
C ASP A 184 -3.86 -1.16 -4.20
N LEU A 185 -3.43 -1.80 -3.11
CA LEU A 185 -2.49 -2.93 -3.16
C LEU A 185 -3.27 -4.20 -3.51
N LEU A 186 -3.11 -4.70 -4.74
CA LEU A 186 -3.90 -5.80 -5.29
C LEU A 186 -3.38 -7.17 -4.86
N LYS A 187 -2.05 -7.30 -4.77
CA LYS A 187 -1.39 -8.54 -4.36
C LYS A 187 -0.02 -8.26 -3.77
N ALA A 188 0.36 -9.01 -2.74
CA ALA A 188 1.67 -8.97 -2.12
C ALA A 188 2.13 -10.39 -1.79
N GLU A 189 3.36 -10.74 -2.14
CA GLU A 189 3.94 -12.06 -1.86
C GLU A 189 5.33 -11.90 -1.24
N LEU A 190 5.56 -12.52 -0.08
CA LEU A 190 6.86 -12.53 0.57
C LEU A 190 7.75 -13.62 -0.03
N ARG A 191 8.79 -13.20 -0.74
CA ARG A 191 9.74 -14.11 -1.41
C ARG A 191 11.08 -14.19 -0.67
N ASN A 192 11.80 -15.27 -0.91
CA ASN A 192 13.14 -15.45 -0.36
C ASN A 192 14.09 -14.34 -0.86
N GLY A 193 15.07 -13.96 -0.05
CA GLY A 193 16.02 -12.87 -0.38
C GLY A 193 16.84 -13.10 -1.64
N THR A 194 17.18 -14.37 -1.92
CA THR A 194 18.01 -14.78 -3.06
C THR A 194 17.27 -14.84 -4.39
N GLN A 195 15.94 -14.71 -4.40
CA GLN A 195 15.14 -14.83 -5.61
C GLN A 195 15.29 -13.56 -6.48
N TYR A 196 15.60 -13.75 -7.76
CA TYR A 196 15.73 -12.64 -8.71
C TYR A 196 14.38 -11.97 -8.99
N CYS A 197 14.35 -10.67 -9.34
CA CYS A 197 13.11 -9.88 -9.45
C CYS A 197 12.04 -10.55 -10.33
N SER A 198 12.42 -11.04 -11.51
CA SER A 198 11.54 -11.64 -12.52
C SER A 198 11.08 -13.06 -12.21
N ASN A 199 11.76 -13.79 -11.32
CA ASN A 199 11.44 -15.20 -11.09
C ASN A 199 10.03 -15.32 -10.50
N ASP A 200 9.21 -16.15 -11.14
CA ASP A 200 7.81 -16.43 -10.81
C ASP A 200 6.87 -15.21 -10.84
N ALA A 201 7.30 -14.10 -11.45
CA ALA A 201 6.47 -12.91 -11.57
C ALA A 201 5.22 -13.16 -12.44
N ASP A 202 5.31 -14.04 -13.45
CA ASP A 202 4.19 -14.49 -14.26
C ASP A 202 3.22 -15.35 -13.45
N ALA A 203 3.74 -16.32 -12.68
CA ALA A 203 2.93 -17.12 -11.75
C ALA A 203 2.22 -16.25 -10.70
N PHE A 204 2.88 -15.18 -10.24
CA PHE A 204 2.28 -14.18 -9.36
C PHE A 204 1.15 -13.40 -10.04
N MET A 205 1.32 -12.99 -11.30
CA MET A 205 0.35 -12.15 -12.02
C MET A 205 -0.83 -12.91 -12.63
N ILE A 206 -0.64 -14.16 -13.07
CA ILE A 206 -1.67 -14.95 -13.77
C ILE A 206 -2.98 -15.05 -12.96
N PRO A 207 -2.99 -15.42 -11.67
CA PRO A 207 -4.23 -15.48 -10.89
C PRO A 207 -4.98 -14.14 -10.82
N LEU A 208 -4.24 -13.04 -10.72
CA LEU A 208 -4.82 -11.70 -10.65
C LEU A 208 -5.43 -11.28 -11.99
N MET A 209 -4.72 -11.50 -13.10
CA MET A 209 -5.26 -11.22 -14.45
C MET A 209 -6.49 -12.08 -14.75
N LYS A 210 -6.45 -13.38 -14.37
CA LYS A 210 -7.60 -14.27 -14.50
C LYS A 210 -8.80 -13.79 -13.68
N GLU A 211 -8.60 -13.42 -12.43
CA GLU A 211 -9.68 -12.87 -11.58
C GLU A 211 -10.35 -11.66 -12.24
N PHE A 212 -9.56 -10.71 -12.73
CA PHE A 212 -10.09 -9.53 -13.42
C PHE A 212 -10.78 -9.89 -14.73
N ARG A 213 -10.31 -10.91 -15.44
CA ARG A 213 -10.94 -11.36 -16.67
C ARG A 213 -12.28 -12.03 -16.42
N ASP A 214 -12.37 -12.85 -15.38
CA ASP A 214 -13.57 -13.58 -15.02
C ASP A 214 -14.65 -12.62 -14.45
N LYS A 215 -14.26 -11.69 -13.56
CA LYS A 215 -15.21 -10.79 -12.88
C LYS A 215 -15.53 -9.51 -13.65
N TYR A 216 -14.60 -9.01 -14.46
CA TYR A 216 -14.72 -7.73 -15.16
C TYR A 216 -14.32 -7.86 -16.65
N PRO A 217 -15.00 -8.69 -17.45
CA PRO A 217 -14.59 -9.06 -18.81
C PRO A 217 -14.49 -7.87 -19.79
N SER A 218 -15.21 -6.77 -19.54
CA SER A 218 -15.12 -5.55 -20.36
C SER A 218 -14.04 -4.56 -19.91
N MET A 219 -13.45 -4.74 -18.72
CA MET A 219 -12.43 -3.83 -18.21
C MET A 219 -11.13 -4.00 -18.99
N PRO A 220 -10.58 -2.93 -19.59
CA PRO A 220 -9.25 -2.96 -20.18
C PRO A 220 -8.18 -3.19 -19.11
N LEU A 221 -7.25 -4.11 -19.40
CA LEU A 221 -6.17 -4.48 -18.49
C LEU A 221 -4.84 -4.01 -19.08
N TYR A 222 -4.03 -3.36 -18.24
CA TYR A 222 -2.69 -2.92 -18.59
C TYR A 222 -1.70 -3.31 -17.50
N LEU A 223 -0.47 -3.65 -17.88
CA LEU A 223 0.63 -3.89 -16.95
C LEU A 223 1.78 -2.92 -17.22
N ARG A 224 2.35 -2.35 -16.14
CA ARG A 224 3.61 -1.60 -16.17
C ARG A 224 4.63 -2.30 -15.30
N GLY A 225 5.84 -2.45 -15.81
CA GLY A 225 6.96 -3.06 -15.11
C GLY A 225 8.28 -2.41 -15.49
N ASP A 226 9.25 -2.42 -14.59
CA ASP A 226 10.60 -1.97 -14.93
C ASP A 226 11.38 -3.07 -15.69
N SER A 227 12.66 -2.81 -15.95
CA SER A 227 13.53 -3.75 -16.67
C SER A 227 13.81 -5.05 -15.93
N GLY A 228 13.57 -5.11 -14.62
CA GLY A 228 13.61 -6.33 -13.84
C GLY A 228 12.47 -7.29 -14.17
N PHE A 229 11.41 -6.83 -14.85
CA PHE A 229 10.26 -7.63 -15.29
C PHE A 229 10.21 -7.85 -16.80
N ALA A 230 11.27 -7.48 -17.52
CA ALA A 230 11.40 -7.66 -18.96
C ALA A 230 11.67 -9.14 -19.33
N SER A 231 10.69 -10.02 -19.11
CA SER A 231 10.82 -11.47 -19.32
C SER A 231 9.81 -12.01 -20.35
N PRO A 232 10.20 -13.00 -21.18
CA PRO A 232 9.29 -13.66 -22.13
C PRO A 232 8.06 -14.29 -21.46
N ALA A 233 8.22 -14.80 -20.24
CA ALA A 233 7.14 -15.42 -19.47
C ALA A 233 6.06 -14.38 -19.09
N ILE A 234 6.46 -13.20 -18.65
CA ILE A 234 5.54 -12.09 -18.36
C ILE A 234 4.81 -11.62 -19.62
N TYR A 235 5.52 -11.44 -20.74
CA TYR A 235 4.89 -11.02 -21.99
C TYR A 235 3.82 -12.02 -22.42
N LYS A 236 4.16 -13.31 -22.41
CA LYS A 236 3.23 -14.40 -22.74
C LYS A 236 2.04 -14.44 -21.79
N ALA A 237 2.27 -14.26 -20.49
CA ALA A 237 1.19 -14.23 -19.50
C ALA A 237 0.22 -13.07 -19.76
N CYS A 238 0.72 -11.88 -20.09
CA CYS A 238 -0.10 -10.73 -20.44
C CYS A 238 -0.89 -10.97 -21.74
N GLU A 239 -0.22 -11.43 -22.80
CA GLU A 239 -0.80 -11.74 -24.11
C GLU A 239 -1.94 -12.77 -23.98
N ASN A 240 -1.72 -13.85 -23.24
CA ASN A 240 -2.71 -14.91 -23.02
C ASN A 240 -3.96 -14.44 -22.24
N HIS A 241 -3.86 -13.36 -21.46
CA HIS A 241 -4.96 -12.84 -20.64
C HIS A 241 -5.52 -11.51 -21.17
N SER A 242 -5.23 -11.15 -22.43
CA SER A 242 -5.67 -9.88 -23.04
C SER A 242 -5.28 -8.65 -22.21
N CYS A 243 -4.12 -8.71 -21.57
CA CYS A 243 -3.53 -7.60 -20.82
C CYS A 243 -2.49 -6.92 -21.70
N LYS A 244 -2.70 -5.64 -22.02
CA LYS A 244 -1.70 -4.84 -22.73
C LYS A 244 -0.56 -4.50 -21.76
N TYR A 245 0.66 -4.25 -22.23
CA TYR A 245 1.75 -3.94 -21.32
C TYR A 245 2.69 -2.85 -21.83
N ALA A 246 3.37 -2.20 -20.89
CA ALA A 246 4.48 -1.28 -21.12
C ALA A 246 5.59 -1.63 -20.11
N ILE A 247 6.60 -2.37 -20.55
CA ILE A 247 7.68 -2.84 -19.70
C ILE A 247 9.00 -2.25 -20.19
N ARG A 248 9.77 -1.64 -19.28
CA ARG A 248 11.07 -1.04 -19.65
C ARG A 248 12.05 -2.12 -20.08
N LEU A 249 12.82 -1.86 -21.13
CA LEU A 249 13.96 -2.69 -21.49
C LEU A 249 15.25 -2.09 -20.94
N LYS A 250 16.16 -2.95 -20.49
CA LYS A 250 17.52 -2.52 -20.18
C LYS A 250 18.22 -2.11 -21.47
N GLU A 251 18.75 -0.90 -21.47
CA GLU A 251 19.50 -0.34 -22.57
C GLU A 251 20.69 -1.24 -22.94
N ASN A 252 20.94 -1.41 -24.24
CA ASN A 252 22.10 -2.13 -24.76
C ASN A 252 22.48 -1.60 -26.15
N ALA A 253 23.67 -1.98 -26.62
CA ALA A 253 24.22 -1.52 -27.89
C ALA A 253 23.30 -1.79 -29.11
N LYS A 254 22.56 -2.91 -29.11
CA LYS A 254 21.65 -3.24 -30.22
C LYS A 254 20.45 -2.29 -30.26
N LEU A 255 19.84 -2.01 -29.10
CA LEU A 255 18.72 -1.06 -29.02
C LEU A 255 19.15 0.36 -29.42
N ARG A 256 20.34 0.79 -28.97
CA ARG A 256 20.92 2.07 -29.42
C ARG A 256 21.14 2.12 -30.92
N ALA A 257 21.69 1.05 -31.50
CA ALA A 257 21.92 0.99 -32.95
C ALA A 257 20.61 1.12 -33.74
N LEU A 258 19.52 0.51 -33.26
CA LEU A 258 18.19 0.62 -33.88
C LEU A 258 17.58 2.02 -33.77
N ALA A 259 17.91 2.77 -32.73
CA ALA A 259 17.44 4.15 -32.51
C ALA A 259 18.43 5.22 -33.02
N LYS A 260 19.54 4.81 -33.64
CA LYS A 260 20.67 5.69 -33.98
C LYS A 260 20.28 6.81 -34.94
N PHE A 261 19.40 6.54 -35.90
CA PHE A 261 18.96 7.55 -36.87
C PHE A 261 18.27 8.74 -36.18
N GLU A 262 17.35 8.47 -35.27
CA GLU A 262 16.65 9.53 -34.52
C GLU A 262 17.58 10.24 -33.53
N ASP A 263 18.57 9.53 -32.99
CA ASP A 263 19.60 10.11 -32.12
C ASP A 263 20.46 11.15 -32.85
N GLU A 264 20.92 10.80 -34.05
CA GLU A 264 21.70 11.69 -34.92
C GLU A 264 20.84 12.88 -35.38
N ALA A 265 19.57 12.64 -35.73
CA ALA A 265 18.64 13.70 -36.09
C ALA A 265 18.39 14.69 -34.92
N LEU A 266 18.26 14.18 -33.69
CA LEU A 266 18.13 15.02 -32.49
C LEU A 266 19.40 15.83 -32.23
N TYR A 267 20.57 15.21 -32.38
CA TYR A 267 21.86 15.90 -32.25
C TYR A 267 21.99 17.04 -33.25
N ASP A 268 21.66 16.79 -34.52
CA ASP A 268 21.71 17.79 -35.58
C ASP A 268 20.72 18.93 -35.35
N ALA A 269 19.49 18.61 -34.95
CA ALA A 269 18.46 19.60 -34.61
C ALA A 269 18.84 20.48 -33.41
N THR A 270 19.68 19.97 -32.49
CA THR A 270 20.06 20.66 -31.26
C THR A 270 21.52 21.16 -31.25
N ARG A 271 22.23 21.04 -32.38
CA ARG A 271 23.67 21.33 -32.49
C ARG A 271 24.07 22.72 -31.98
N TYR A 272 23.22 23.72 -32.25
CA TYR A 272 23.44 25.12 -31.85
C TYR A 272 22.68 25.54 -30.58
N ASN A 273 21.88 24.63 -30.01
CA ASN A 273 21.16 24.85 -28.76
C ASN A 273 21.38 23.66 -27.83
N GLN A 274 22.52 23.68 -27.12
CA GLN A 274 22.90 22.58 -26.24
C GLN A 274 22.31 22.69 -24.83
N VAL A 275 21.73 23.84 -24.46
CA VAL A 275 21.24 24.12 -23.10
C VAL A 275 19.78 23.71 -22.89
N ASP A 276 18.93 23.84 -23.91
CA ASP A 276 17.50 23.60 -23.76
C ASP A 276 17.13 22.12 -23.82
N TYR A 277 16.00 21.76 -23.22
CA TYR A 277 15.45 20.40 -23.31
C TYR A 277 14.99 20.09 -24.73
N ALA A 278 15.34 18.91 -25.23
CA ALA A 278 14.82 18.38 -26.48
C ALA A 278 14.54 16.88 -26.35
N VAL A 279 13.57 16.39 -27.13
CA VAL A 279 13.16 14.98 -27.09
C VAL A 279 12.67 14.53 -28.45
N VAL A 280 13.04 13.31 -28.83
CA VAL A 280 12.44 12.59 -29.95
C VAL A 280 11.85 11.28 -29.47
N TYR A 281 10.77 10.87 -30.12
CA TYR A 281 10.06 9.64 -29.87
C TYR A 281 10.08 8.80 -31.14
N GLY A 282 10.21 7.50 -31.00
CA GLY A 282 10.14 6.60 -32.14
C GLY A 282 9.79 5.19 -31.71
N GLU A 283 9.81 4.30 -32.69
CA GLU A 283 9.50 2.90 -32.49
C GLU A 283 10.19 2.00 -33.50
N PHE A 284 10.27 0.71 -33.16
CA PHE A 284 10.66 -0.35 -34.09
C PHE A 284 10.10 -1.69 -33.61
N MET A 285 10.09 -2.67 -34.51
CA MET A 285 9.89 -4.06 -34.13
C MET A 285 11.23 -4.66 -33.70
N TYR A 286 11.26 -5.33 -32.55
CA TYR A 286 12.45 -5.97 -32.02
C TYR A 286 12.16 -7.40 -31.56
N GLN A 287 13.13 -8.28 -31.77
CA GLN A 287 13.09 -9.66 -31.30
C GLN A 287 14.42 -10.00 -30.64
N ALA A 288 14.42 -10.20 -29.33
CA ALA A 288 15.55 -10.84 -28.67
C ALA A 288 15.55 -12.34 -28.99
N ASN A 289 16.72 -12.99 -28.94
CA ASN A 289 16.84 -14.43 -29.23
C ASN A 289 15.93 -15.31 -28.35
N SER A 290 15.63 -14.86 -27.12
CA SER A 290 14.74 -15.57 -26.20
C SER A 290 13.25 -15.34 -26.48
N TRP A 291 12.89 -14.50 -27.46
CA TRP A 291 11.51 -14.15 -27.77
C TRP A 291 11.01 -15.01 -28.93
N PRO A 292 9.80 -15.59 -28.82
CA PRO A 292 9.25 -16.45 -29.87
C PRO A 292 8.85 -15.69 -31.15
N HIS A 293 8.62 -14.38 -31.05
CA HIS A 293 8.22 -13.51 -32.17
C HIS A 293 8.65 -12.06 -31.86
N PRO A 294 8.73 -11.18 -32.89
CA PRO A 294 9.01 -9.78 -32.68
C PRO A 294 7.89 -9.09 -31.88
N ARG A 295 8.27 -8.06 -31.13
CA ARG A 295 7.38 -7.19 -30.36
C ARG A 295 7.68 -5.73 -30.65
N ARG A 296 6.68 -4.88 -30.53
CA ARG A 296 6.82 -3.43 -30.68
C ARG A 296 7.65 -2.89 -29.51
N VAL A 297 8.64 -2.08 -29.81
CA VAL A 297 9.43 -1.32 -28.84
C VAL A 297 9.29 0.15 -29.19
N VAL A 298 8.77 0.93 -28.25
CA VAL A 298 8.76 2.39 -28.34
C VAL A 298 9.94 2.93 -27.56
N TYR A 299 10.45 4.09 -27.98
CA TYR A 299 11.56 4.72 -27.30
C TYR A 299 11.44 6.24 -27.27
N LYS A 300 12.13 6.80 -26.28
CA LYS A 300 12.40 8.23 -26.14
C LYS A 300 13.89 8.43 -26.03
N ILE A 301 14.39 9.40 -26.78
CA ILE A 301 15.75 9.93 -26.66
C ILE A 301 15.58 11.35 -26.17
N GLU A 302 16.11 11.65 -24.98
CA GLU A 302 16.06 12.99 -24.40
C GLU A 302 17.44 13.59 -24.29
N LYS A 303 17.50 14.90 -24.56
CA LYS A 303 18.60 15.77 -24.18
C LYS A 303 18.13 16.57 -22.96
N PRO A 304 18.55 16.20 -21.74
CA PRO A 304 18.18 16.96 -20.55
C PRO A 304 18.74 18.37 -20.62
N ALA A 305 18.07 19.32 -19.97
CA ALA A 305 18.57 20.68 -19.86
C ALA A 305 19.97 20.67 -19.22
N ASN A 306 20.90 21.43 -19.79
CA ASN A 306 22.31 21.51 -19.36
C ASN A 306 23.08 20.17 -19.43
N GLN A 307 22.66 19.21 -20.25
CA GLN A 307 23.41 17.96 -20.48
C GLN A 307 23.65 17.73 -21.98
N MET A 308 24.89 17.34 -22.31
CA MET A 308 25.29 17.03 -23.69
C MET A 308 25.08 15.56 -24.07
N VAL A 309 24.76 14.70 -23.09
CA VAL A 309 24.60 13.26 -23.29
C VAL A 309 23.12 12.94 -23.40
N HIS A 310 22.73 12.32 -24.51
CA HIS A 310 21.37 11.83 -24.68
C HIS A 310 21.08 10.64 -23.76
N MET A 311 19.90 10.65 -23.15
CA MET A 311 19.39 9.54 -22.35
C MET A 311 18.32 8.78 -23.15
N TYR A 312 18.35 7.45 -23.07
CA TYR A 312 17.46 6.58 -23.83
C TYR A 312 16.53 5.85 -22.88
N THR A 313 15.28 5.77 -23.27
CA THR A 313 14.28 4.92 -22.62
C THR A 313 13.65 4.04 -23.69
N PHE A 314 13.75 2.72 -23.51
CA PHE A 314 13.12 1.73 -24.38
C PHE A 314 12.02 1.01 -23.59
N VAL A 315 10.85 0.84 -24.20
CA VAL A 315 9.70 0.16 -23.59
C VAL A 315 9.13 -0.83 -24.60
N VAL A 316 9.10 -2.12 -24.23
CA VAL A 316 8.40 -3.14 -25.02
C VAL A 316 6.91 -3.10 -24.70
N THR A 317 6.08 -3.25 -25.72
CA THR A 317 4.64 -3.03 -25.59
C THR A 317 3.81 -3.78 -26.62
N THR A 318 2.55 -4.05 -26.26
CA THR A 318 1.47 -4.49 -27.15
C THR A 318 0.40 -3.40 -27.36
N MET A 319 0.61 -2.21 -26.81
CA MET A 319 -0.28 -1.07 -27.00
C MET A 319 -0.11 -0.53 -28.43
N GLU A 320 -1.17 0.08 -28.97
CA GLU A 320 -1.25 0.59 -30.35
C GLU A 320 -1.20 2.12 -30.42
N SER A 321 -1.27 2.79 -29.26
CA SER A 321 -1.16 4.25 -29.14
C SER A 321 0.17 4.79 -29.66
N GLU A 322 0.25 6.10 -29.88
CA GLU A 322 1.47 6.76 -30.34
C GLU A 322 2.64 6.56 -29.34
N PRO A 323 3.91 6.49 -29.81
CA PRO A 323 5.06 6.26 -28.94
C PRO A 323 5.12 7.18 -27.73
N TYR A 324 4.84 8.47 -27.90
CA TYR A 324 4.84 9.44 -26.80
C TYR A 324 3.76 9.14 -25.74
N GLN A 325 2.59 8.65 -26.15
CA GLN A 325 1.48 8.31 -25.24
C GLN A 325 1.82 7.07 -24.42
N ILE A 326 2.45 6.06 -25.03
CA ILE A 326 2.90 4.85 -24.33
C ILE A 326 3.98 5.18 -23.30
N LEU A 327 4.90 6.08 -23.65
CA LEU A 327 5.92 6.54 -22.71
C LEU A 327 5.34 7.39 -21.58
N GLN A 328 4.35 8.26 -21.86
CA GLN A 328 3.62 8.99 -20.83
C GLN A 328 2.86 8.03 -19.90
N PHE A 329 2.21 7.00 -20.45
CA PHE A 329 1.58 5.93 -19.69
C PHE A 329 2.58 5.20 -18.80
N TYR A 330 3.74 4.83 -19.36
CA TYR A 330 4.83 4.18 -18.62
C TYR A 330 5.37 5.06 -17.48
N CYS A 331 5.56 6.37 -17.70
CA CYS A 331 6.03 7.31 -16.67
C CYS A 331 5.14 7.35 -15.43
N GLY A 332 3.84 7.06 -15.57
CA GLY A 332 2.94 6.97 -14.43
C GLY A 332 3.28 5.85 -13.42
N ARG A 333 4.11 4.86 -13.81
CA ARG A 333 4.66 3.81 -12.93
C ARG A 333 5.47 4.41 -11.77
N GLY A 334 6.01 5.62 -11.93
CA GLY A 334 6.76 6.30 -10.86
C GLY A 334 5.95 6.52 -9.57
N LYS A 335 4.61 6.48 -9.64
CA LYS A 335 3.75 6.54 -8.45
C LYS A 335 3.92 5.33 -7.53
N MET A 336 4.25 4.16 -8.07
CA MET A 336 4.36 2.94 -7.28
C MET A 336 5.42 3.03 -6.18
N GLU A 337 6.54 3.73 -6.45
CA GLU A 337 7.57 3.97 -5.44
C GLU A 337 7.00 4.72 -4.22
N ASN A 338 6.07 5.65 -4.43
CA ASN A 338 5.41 6.36 -3.34
C ASN A 338 4.45 5.45 -2.57
N PHE A 339 3.75 4.53 -3.23
CA PHE A 339 2.87 3.56 -2.57
C PHE A 339 3.68 2.58 -1.69
N ILE A 340 4.80 2.08 -2.19
CA ILE A 340 5.71 1.21 -1.44
C ILE A 340 6.31 1.98 -0.25
N LYS A 341 6.76 3.22 -0.46
CA LYS A 341 7.28 4.08 0.63
C LYS A 341 6.22 4.33 1.70
N GLU A 342 4.97 4.58 1.30
CA GLU A 342 3.87 4.78 2.24
C GLU A 342 3.52 3.50 3.02
N GLY A 343 3.49 2.34 2.36
CA GLY A 343 3.29 1.05 3.04
C GLY A 343 4.39 0.75 4.05
N LYS A 344 5.66 0.95 3.68
CA LYS A 344 6.82 0.71 4.56
C LYS A 344 6.91 1.71 5.69
N GLY A 345 7.02 3.00 5.37
CA GLY A 345 7.29 4.04 6.37
C GLY A 345 6.05 4.48 7.14
N GLY A 346 4.91 4.53 6.47
CA GLY A 346 3.66 5.03 7.05
C GLY A 346 2.81 3.98 7.74
N LEU A 347 3.00 2.69 7.42
CA LEU A 347 2.21 1.57 7.98
C LEU A 347 3.08 0.36 8.40
N ASP A 348 4.40 0.51 8.51
CA ASP A 348 5.37 -0.50 8.96
C ASP A 348 5.25 -1.88 8.27
N SER A 349 4.91 -1.91 6.97
CA SER A 349 4.84 -3.17 6.21
C SER A 349 6.20 -3.86 6.04
N SER A 350 7.28 -3.24 6.51
CA SER A 350 8.63 -3.79 6.59
C SER A 350 8.94 -4.51 7.91
N SER A 351 7.98 -4.60 8.84
CA SER A 351 8.17 -5.25 10.14
C SER A 351 8.25 -6.78 10.02
N VAL A 352 9.43 -7.28 9.70
CA VAL A 352 9.76 -8.72 9.60
C VAL A 352 10.68 -9.15 10.74
N SER A 353 10.09 -9.50 11.89
CA SER A 353 10.83 -9.83 13.11
C SER A 353 10.68 -11.28 13.59
N SER A 354 9.91 -12.13 12.89
CA SER A 354 9.82 -13.55 13.22
C SER A 354 10.96 -14.34 12.57
N HIS A 355 11.35 -15.45 13.20
CA HIS A 355 12.24 -16.42 12.55
C HIS A 355 11.52 -17.16 11.40
N SER A 356 10.21 -17.38 11.50
CA SER A 356 9.41 -18.08 10.50
C SER A 356 9.02 -17.17 9.34
N LYS A 357 9.27 -17.63 8.11
CA LYS A 357 8.90 -16.90 6.90
C LYS A 357 7.38 -16.78 6.77
N THR A 358 6.62 -17.84 7.05
CA THR A 358 5.15 -17.83 6.95
C THR A 358 4.52 -16.81 7.92
N VAL A 359 5.06 -16.66 9.13
CA VAL A 359 4.62 -15.63 10.08
C VAL A 359 4.92 -14.23 9.54
N ASN A 360 6.12 -14.00 9.00
CA ASN A 360 6.48 -12.73 8.37
C ASN A 360 5.62 -12.42 7.13
N ALA A 361 5.24 -13.44 6.34
CA ALA A 361 4.36 -13.30 5.20
C ALA A 361 2.96 -12.85 5.64
N ASN A 362 2.41 -13.47 6.69
CA ASN A 362 1.11 -13.09 7.23
C ASN A 362 1.12 -11.67 7.80
N ARG A 363 2.20 -11.27 8.48
CA ARG A 363 2.40 -9.87 8.91
C ARG A 363 2.35 -8.92 7.73
N LEU A 364 3.13 -9.17 6.67
CA LEU A 364 3.08 -8.36 5.45
C LEU A 364 1.65 -8.22 4.90
N ARG A 365 0.88 -9.31 4.86
CA ARG A 365 -0.52 -9.29 4.38
C ARG A 365 -1.45 -8.48 5.29
N ILE A 366 -1.27 -8.52 6.61
CA ILE A 366 -2.07 -7.72 7.55
C ILE A 366 -1.74 -6.23 7.44
N HIS A 367 -0.47 -5.87 7.28
CA HIS A 367 -0.06 -4.49 7.00
C HIS A 367 -0.59 -4.03 5.62
N ALA A 368 -0.62 -4.91 4.62
CA ALA A 368 -1.24 -4.63 3.32
C ALA A 368 -2.75 -4.36 3.43
N LEU A 369 -3.44 -5.12 4.29
CA LEU A 369 -4.87 -4.92 4.56
C LEU A 369 -5.13 -3.60 5.28
N ALA A 370 -4.30 -3.22 6.25
CA ALA A 370 -4.35 -1.91 6.90
C ALA A 370 -4.10 -0.76 5.90
N TYR A 371 -3.14 -0.94 4.99
CA TYR A 371 -2.89 -0.01 3.88
C TYR A 371 -4.11 0.15 2.99
N ASN A 372 -4.73 -0.95 2.58
CA ASN A 372 -5.89 -0.91 1.72
C ASN A 372 -7.09 -0.26 2.41
N LEU A 373 -7.39 -0.62 3.66
CA LEU A 373 -8.47 0.01 4.43
C LEU A 373 -8.28 1.52 4.51
N PHE A 374 -7.06 1.97 4.81
CA PHE A 374 -6.73 3.38 4.85
C PHE A 374 -6.78 4.06 3.46
N ASN A 375 -6.30 3.40 2.41
CA ASN A 375 -6.34 3.95 1.06
C ASN A 375 -7.78 4.11 0.55
N TRP A 376 -8.65 3.13 0.83
CA TRP A 376 -10.08 3.21 0.52
C TRP A 376 -10.75 4.36 1.27
N PHE A 377 -10.49 4.49 2.58
CA PHE A 377 -10.94 5.64 3.37
C PHE A 377 -10.48 6.97 2.74
N ARG A 378 -9.19 7.06 2.40
CA ARG A 378 -8.59 8.24 1.78
C ARG A 378 -9.26 8.61 0.46
N ARG A 379 -9.48 7.65 -0.43
CA ARG A 379 -9.95 7.95 -1.80
C ARG A 379 -11.46 8.08 -1.91
N LEU A 380 -12.23 7.46 -1.01
CA LEU A 380 -13.69 7.44 -1.07
C LEU A 380 -14.33 8.55 -0.23
N VAL A 381 -13.85 8.79 0.99
CA VAL A 381 -14.60 9.61 1.96
C VAL A 381 -13.90 10.85 2.46
N LEU A 382 -12.57 10.97 2.30
CA LEU A 382 -11.91 12.23 2.64
C LEU A 382 -12.34 13.39 1.72
N PRO A 383 -12.30 14.63 2.21
CA PRO A 383 -12.44 15.84 1.40
C PRO A 383 -11.44 15.85 0.25
N ALA A 384 -11.84 16.42 -0.89
CA ALA A 384 -11.01 16.44 -2.11
C ALA A 384 -9.60 17.04 -1.87
N SER A 385 -9.47 18.02 -0.98
CA SER A 385 -8.21 18.66 -0.57
C SER A 385 -7.25 17.73 0.19
N MET A 386 -7.76 16.62 0.73
CA MET A 386 -7.00 15.69 1.56
C MET A 386 -6.69 14.36 0.86
N ARG A 387 -7.40 14.00 -0.23
CA ARG A 387 -7.25 12.68 -0.90
C ARG A 387 -5.84 12.39 -1.43
N LYS A 388 -5.02 13.42 -1.70
CA LYS A 388 -3.63 13.29 -2.17
C LYS A 388 -2.59 13.30 -1.04
N GLN A 389 -3.02 13.49 0.22
CA GLN A 389 -2.10 13.56 1.35
C GLN A 389 -1.66 12.16 1.78
N ARG A 390 -0.41 12.06 2.26
CA ARG A 390 0.16 10.82 2.79
C ARG A 390 -0.45 10.47 4.14
N VAL A 391 -0.42 9.19 4.50
CA VAL A 391 -0.99 8.65 5.75
C VAL A 391 -0.55 9.42 6.98
N ASP A 392 0.73 9.79 7.11
CA ASP A 392 1.22 10.53 8.28
C ASP A 392 0.59 11.92 8.42
N THR A 393 0.35 12.58 7.29
CA THR A 393 -0.31 13.90 7.28
C THR A 393 -1.77 13.76 7.69
N ILE A 394 -2.49 12.77 7.16
CA ILE A 394 -3.87 12.51 7.56
C ILE A 394 -3.94 12.09 9.04
N ARG A 395 -3.00 11.28 9.50
CA ARG A 395 -2.90 10.85 10.89
C ARG A 395 -2.77 12.05 11.81
N LEU A 396 -1.85 12.96 11.52
CA LEU A 396 -1.66 14.19 12.30
C LEU A 396 -2.90 15.09 12.30
N LYS A 397 -3.57 15.24 11.16
CA LYS A 397 -4.68 16.19 11.00
C LYS A 397 -6.04 15.67 11.46
N LEU A 398 -6.33 14.40 11.20
CA LEU A 398 -7.67 13.83 11.38
C LEU A 398 -7.71 12.67 12.38
N LEU A 399 -6.65 11.89 12.56
CA LEU A 399 -6.68 10.74 13.47
C LEU A 399 -6.24 11.10 14.89
N LYS A 400 -5.15 11.87 15.03
CA LYS A 400 -4.57 12.29 16.30
C LYS A 400 -5.29 13.53 16.87
N ILE A 401 -6.57 13.35 17.17
CA ILE A 401 -7.43 14.36 17.78
C ILE A 401 -7.67 14.00 19.24
N ALA A 402 -7.32 14.92 20.14
CA ALA A 402 -7.59 14.77 21.56
C ALA A 402 -9.11 14.72 21.84
N ALA A 403 -9.54 13.77 22.64
CA ALA A 403 -10.91 13.68 23.13
C ALA A 403 -10.97 13.32 24.61
N ARG A 404 -12.01 13.85 25.27
CA ARG A 404 -12.43 13.42 26.59
C ARG A 404 -13.63 12.49 26.47
N VAL A 405 -13.55 11.35 27.13
CA VAL A 405 -14.63 10.36 27.11
C VAL A 405 -15.54 10.56 28.31
N ILE A 406 -16.84 10.62 28.04
CA ILE A 406 -17.88 10.73 29.06
C ILE A 406 -18.83 9.56 28.89
N ARG A 407 -18.89 8.70 29.90
CA ARG A 407 -19.81 7.56 29.93
C ARG A 407 -21.06 7.94 30.72
N SER A 408 -22.22 7.68 30.13
CA SER A 408 -23.53 7.75 30.76
C SER A 408 -24.20 6.38 30.67
N ALA A 409 -25.34 6.18 31.34
CA ALA A 409 -26.05 4.90 31.31
C ALA A 409 -26.45 4.43 29.89
N ARG A 410 -26.64 5.36 28.93
CA ARG A 410 -27.09 5.04 27.57
C ARG A 410 -26.08 5.34 26.47
N TYR A 411 -25.18 6.29 26.70
CA TYR A 411 -24.29 6.82 25.67
C TYR A 411 -22.86 6.96 26.15
N ILE A 412 -21.93 6.68 25.23
CA ILE A 412 -20.52 7.07 25.34
C ILE A 412 -20.36 8.31 24.46
N THR A 413 -19.99 9.44 25.06
CA THR A 413 -19.77 10.70 24.34
C THR A 413 -18.28 11.02 24.27
N PHE A 414 -17.77 11.16 23.05
CA PHE A 414 -16.41 11.63 22.79
C PHE A 414 -16.43 13.15 22.58
N LYS A 415 -16.02 13.91 23.59
CA LYS A 415 -15.85 15.36 23.46
C LYS A 415 -14.50 15.66 22.81
N LEU A 416 -14.50 15.81 21.48
CA LEU A 416 -13.33 16.18 20.69
C LEU A 416 -12.85 17.60 21.05
N CYS A 417 -11.57 17.87 20.84
CA CYS A 417 -10.98 19.15 21.20
C CYS A 417 -11.60 20.34 20.43
N GLY A 418 -12.07 21.33 21.18
CA GLY A 418 -12.69 22.54 20.62
C GLY A 418 -11.73 23.40 19.79
N GLY A 419 -10.42 23.23 19.94
CA GLY A 419 -9.40 23.92 19.15
C GLY A 419 -8.97 23.21 17.87
N CYS A 420 -9.58 22.06 17.51
CA CYS A 420 -9.19 21.31 16.32
C CYS A 420 -9.30 22.17 15.04
N PRO A 421 -8.22 22.38 14.29
CA PRO A 421 -8.28 23.14 13.03
C PRO A 421 -9.10 22.45 11.93
N TYR A 422 -9.23 21.13 12.01
CA TYR A 422 -9.79 20.28 10.94
C TYR A 422 -11.22 19.81 11.22
N LYS A 423 -11.98 20.54 12.04
CA LYS A 423 -13.37 20.18 12.37
C LYS A 423 -14.26 20.04 11.14
N ARG A 424 -14.12 20.96 10.18
CA ARG A 424 -14.92 20.95 8.97
C ARG A 424 -14.63 19.69 8.15
N GLU A 425 -13.35 19.39 7.95
CA GLU A 425 -12.88 18.21 7.24
C GLU A 425 -13.30 16.91 7.96
N TYR A 426 -13.29 16.90 9.29
CA TYR A 426 -13.79 15.77 10.11
C TYR A 426 -15.28 15.51 9.87
N HIS A 427 -16.12 16.56 9.98
CA HIS A 427 -17.56 16.44 9.76
C HIS A 427 -17.91 16.11 8.31
N GLU A 428 -17.21 16.70 7.34
CA GLU A 428 -17.35 16.36 5.93
C GLU A 428 -17.00 14.89 5.67
N THR A 429 -15.89 14.39 6.25
CA THR A 429 -15.50 12.98 6.16
C THR A 429 -16.59 12.07 6.73
N LEU A 430 -17.11 12.39 7.93
CA LEU A 430 -18.19 11.62 8.55
C LEU A 430 -19.45 11.60 7.69
N SER A 431 -19.85 12.76 7.17
CA SER A 431 -21.00 12.88 6.26
C SER A 431 -20.79 12.04 4.99
N ASN A 432 -19.61 12.10 4.39
CA ASN A 432 -19.28 11.31 3.21
C ASN A 432 -19.37 9.80 3.49
N ILE A 433 -18.91 9.33 4.65
CA ILE A 433 -19.05 7.92 5.05
C ILE A 433 -20.53 7.54 5.14
N GLN A 434 -21.34 8.35 5.83
CA GLN A 434 -22.75 8.06 6.05
C GLN A 434 -23.55 8.01 4.74
N GLN A 435 -23.15 8.83 3.75
CA GLN A 435 -23.75 8.88 2.42
C GLN A 435 -23.26 7.79 1.46
N LEU A 436 -22.25 6.98 1.81
CA LEU A 436 -21.83 5.88 0.95
C LEU A 436 -23.00 4.90 0.73
N SER A 437 -23.29 4.64 -0.55
CA SER A 437 -24.18 3.55 -0.95
C SER A 437 -23.32 2.32 -1.23
N VAL A 438 -23.41 1.33 -0.36
CA VAL A 438 -22.61 0.10 -0.43
C VAL A 438 -23.55 -1.07 -0.66
N GLN A 439 -23.23 -1.91 -1.64
CA GLN A 439 -23.90 -3.20 -1.81
C GLN A 439 -23.15 -4.23 -0.97
N LEU A 440 -23.76 -4.64 0.14
CA LEU A 440 -23.27 -5.71 0.99
C LEU A 440 -24.08 -6.97 0.68
N GLU A 441 -23.40 -8.10 0.51
CA GLU A 441 -24.05 -9.43 0.41
C GLU A 441 -24.91 -9.74 1.64
#